data_AF-A0A3N5PFH1-F1
#
_entry.id   AF-A0A3N5PFH1-F1
#
_cell.length_a   1.000
_cell.length_b   1.000
_cell.length_c   1.000
_cell.angle_alpha   90.00
_cell.angle_beta   90.00
_cell.angle_gamma   90.00
#
_symmetry.space_group_name_H-M   'P 1'
#
loop_
_entity.id
_entity.type
_entity.pdbx_description
1 polymer ?
#
loop_
_entity_poly.entity_id
_entity_poly.type
_entity_poly.pdbx_seq_one_letter_code
_entity_poly.pdbx_strand_id
1 'polypeptide(L)' 'MINNTLSGDVVSITPSRNGYQVVYSALFNGERDTWRAYETTETVDEIKAYVAATYPKLNPLFVVTDA' A
#
# COMPACT_ATOMS: atom_id res chain seq x y z
N MET A 1 28.54 -7.55 3.36
CA MET A 1 27.42 -6.60 3.45
C MET A 1 26.27 -7.21 2.69
N ILE A 2 25.16 -7.53 3.36
CA ILE A 2 23.95 -8.01 2.67
C ILE A 2 23.35 -6.78 2.01
N ASN A 3 23.48 -6.65 0.68
CA ASN A 3 22.68 -5.70 -0.09
C ASN A 3 21.24 -6.19 -0.02
N ASN A 4 20.53 -5.74 1.00
CA ASN A 4 19.12 -6.02 1.19
C ASN A 4 18.35 -5.12 0.21
N THR A 5 18.33 -5.51 -1.06
CA THR A 5 17.41 -4.93 -2.04
C THR A 5 16.02 -5.35 -1.59
N LEU A 6 15.41 -4.58 -0.69
CA LEU A 6 14.02 -4.76 -0.29
C LEU A 6 13.15 -4.28 -1.45
N SER A 7 12.99 -5.11 -2.48
CA SER A 7 11.88 -4.97 -3.42
C SER A 7 10.63 -5.42 -2.70
N GLY A 8 9.87 -4.45 -2.20
CA GLY A 8 8.63 -4.71 -1.47
C GLY A 8 7.54 -3.78 -1.98
N ASP A 9 6.43 -4.37 -2.40
CA ASP A 9 5.21 -3.62 -2.64
C ASP A 9 4.66 -3.14 -1.29
N VAL A 10 4.23 -1.89 -1.23
CA VAL A 10 3.69 -1.26 -0.03
C VAL A 10 2.34 -0.67 -0.38
N VAL A 11 1.33 -0.99 0.44
CA VAL A 11 0.03 -0.33 0.39
C VAL A 11 -0.13 0.46 1.68
N SER A 12 -0.07 1.78 1.57
CA SER A 12 -0.28 2.69 2.71
C SER A 12 -1.75 3.08 2.76
N ILE A 13 -2.37 2.92 3.93
CA ILE A 13 -3.77 3.25 4.19
C ILE A 13 -3.80 4.25 5.33
N THR A 14 -4.17 5.49 5.03
CA THR A 14 -4.15 6.60 5.99
C THR A 14 -5.54 7.23 6.10
N PRO A 15 -6.06 7.47 7.31
CA PRO A 15 -7.32 8.17 7.50
C PRO A 15 -7.33 9.50 6.76
N SER A 16 -8.40 9.76 6.02
CA SER A 16 -8.67 11.05 5.39
C SER A 16 -10.03 11.58 5.81
N ARG A 17 -10.36 12.81 5.39
CA ARG A 17 -11.61 13.47 5.76
C ARG A 17 -12.86 12.64 5.43
N ASN A 18 -12.78 11.79 4.39
CA ASN A 18 -13.91 11.05 3.86
C ASN A 18 -13.76 9.52 3.99
N GLY A 19 -12.81 9.02 4.78
CA GLY A 19 -12.52 7.59 4.89
C GLY A 19 -11.02 7.34 4.94
N TYR A 20 -10.47 6.82 3.85
CA TYR A 20 -9.04 6.53 3.75
C TYR A 20 -8.43 7.02 2.43
N GLN A 21 -7.24 7.58 2.52
CA GLN A 21 -6.31 7.70 1.41
C GLN A 21 -5.50 6.41 1.29
N VAL A 22 -5.53 5.79 0.11
CA VAL A 22 -4.79 4.57 -0.21
C VAL A 22 -3.71 4.89 -1.23
N VAL A 23 -2.46 4.54 -0.92
CA VAL A 23 -1.29 4.77 -1.77
C VAL A 23 -0.55 3.46 -2.02
N TYR A 24 -0.35 3.14 -3.29
CA TYR A 24 0.37 1.97 -3.74
C TYR A 24 1.75 2.40 -4.21
N SER A 25 2.77 1.83 -3.58
CA SER A 25 4.15 2.14 -3.88
C SER A 25 4.97 0.86 -3.95
N ALA A 26 6.12 0.93 -4.61
CA ALA A 26 7.15 -0.09 -4.55
C ALA A 26 8.44 0.54 -4.02
N LEU A 27 9.13 -0.16 -3.12
CA LEU A 27 10.46 0.22 -2.67
C LEU A 27 11.48 -0.42 -3.60
N PHE A 28 12.31 0.40 -4.24
CA PHE A 28 13.42 -0.04 -5.08
C PHE A 28 14.69 0.71 -4.67
N ASN A 29 15.69 -0.02 -4.18
CA ASN A 29 16.99 0.53 -3.80
C ASN A 29 16.91 1.73 -2.80
N GLY A 30 15.95 1.70 -1.88
CA GLY A 30 15.71 2.78 -0.91
C GLY A 30 14.87 3.94 -1.43
N GLU A 31 14.56 3.98 -2.73
CA GLU A 31 13.62 4.93 -3.32
C GLU A 31 12.21 4.33 -3.34
N ARG A 32 11.22 5.17 -3.07
CA ARG A 32 9.80 4.79 -3.11
C ARG A 32 9.19 5.33 -4.39
N ASP A 33 8.77 4.45 -5.29
CA ASP A 33 8.03 4.81 -6.49
C ASP A 33 6.54 4.59 -6.27
N THR A 34 5.71 5.57 -6.61
CA THR A 34 4.26 5.53 -6.39
C THR A 34 3.54 5.48 -7.72
N TRP A 35 2.77 4.41 -7.94
CA TRP A 35 2.09 4.18 -9.21
C TRP A 35 0.58 4.36 -9.12
N ARG A 36 0.01 4.43 -7.91
CA ARG A 36 -1.42 4.72 -7.70
C ARG A 36 -1.68 5.34 -6.34
N ALA A 37 -2.57 6.34 -6.30
CA ALA A 37 -3.12 6.90 -5.08
C ALA A 37 -4.59 7.30 -5.31
N TYR A 38 -5.47 7.02 -4.35
CA TYR A 38 -6.87 7.44 -4.39
C TYR A 38 -7.48 7.53 -2.98
N GLU A 39 -8.62 8.19 -2.87
CA GLU A 39 -9.44 8.17 -1.65
C GLU A 39 -10.60 7.19 -1.80
N THR A 40 -10.97 6.52 -0.71
CA THR A 40 -12.10 5.60 -0.65
C THR A 40 -12.80 5.68 0.71
N THR A 41 -14.10 5.38 0.72
CA THR A 41 -14.90 5.20 1.95
C THR A 41 -14.89 3.75 2.43
N GLU A 42 -14.27 2.84 1.68
CA GLU A 42 -14.14 1.42 2.02
C GLU A 42 -13.36 1.24 3.32
N THR A 43 -13.68 0.18 4.05
CA THR A 43 -12.96 -0.24 5.24
C THR A 43 -11.56 -0.77 4.91
N VAL A 44 -10.67 -0.80 5.91
CA VAL A 44 -9.31 -1.36 5.75
C VAL A 44 -9.34 -2.81 5.26
N ASP A 45 -10.29 -3.62 5.71
CA ASP A 45 -10.41 -5.02 5.31
C ASP A 45 -10.93 -5.17 3.87
N GLU A 46 -11.86 -4.32 3.44
CA GLU A 46 -12.31 -4.26 2.04
C GLU A 46 -11.16 -3.85 1.11
N ILE A 47 -10.36 -2.86 1.50
CA ILE A 47 -9.17 -2.45 0.75
C ILE A 47 -8.19 -3.62 0.61
N LYS A 48 -7.87 -4.33 1.71
CA LYS A 48 -6.98 -5.51 1.67
C LYS A 48 -7.53 -6.60 0.74
N ALA A 49 -8.83 -6.88 0.81
CA ALA A 49 -9.49 -7.87 -0.04
C ALA A 49 -9.43 -7.46 -1.52
N TYR A 50 -9.70 -6.19 -1.83
CA TYR A 50 -9.59 -5.64 -3.19
C TYR A 50 -8.17 -5.79 -3.74
N VAL A 51 -7.14 -5.48 -2.92
CA VAL A 51 -5.74 -5.63 -3.33
C VAL A 51 -5.40 -7.09 -3.64
N ALA A 52 -5.79 -8.02 -2.77
CA ALA A 52 -5.56 -9.45 -2.98
C ALA A 52 -6.26 -9.99 -4.24
N ALA A 53 -7.48 -9.51 -4.53
CA ALA A 53 -8.26 -9.92 -5.69
C ALA A 53 -7.74 -9.31 -7.01
N THR A 54 -7.39 -8.03 -7.00
CA THR A 54 -6.95 -7.28 -8.19
C THR A 54 -5.51 -7.61 -8.55
N TYR A 55 -4.67 -7.80 -7.53
CA TYR A 55 -3.23 -8.00 -7.68
C TYR A 55 -2.76 -9.29 -6.97
N PRO A 56 -3.21 -10.47 -7.41
CA PRO A 56 -2.94 -11.74 -6.72
C PRO A 56 -1.47 -12.15 -6.67
N LYS A 57 -0.60 -11.47 -7.44
CA LYS A 57 0.85 -11.67 -7.44
C LYS A 57 1.60 -10.65 -6.58
N LEU A 58 0.95 -9.56 -6.17
CA LEU A 58 1.55 -8.64 -5.20
C LEU A 58 1.45 -9.31 -3.83
N ASN A 59 2.53 -9.24 -3.05
CA ASN A 59 2.51 -9.59 -1.63
C ASN A 59 2.86 -8.34 -0.83
N PRO A 60 1.96 -7.34 -0.78
CA PRO A 60 2.30 -6.03 -0.26
C PRO A 60 2.38 -6.03 1.26
N LEU A 61 3.28 -5.22 1.80
CA LEU A 61 3.22 -4.79 3.18
C LEU A 61 2.11 -3.74 3.31
N PHE A 62 1.08 -4.05 4.10
CA PHE A 62 0.05 -3.07 4.45
C PHE A 62 0.52 -2.21 5.62
N VAL A 63 0.64 -0.91 5.39
CA VAL A 63 0.93 0.08 6.42
C VAL A 63 -0.34 0.86 6.70
N VAL A 64 -0.97 0.59 7.83
CA VAL A 64 -2.17 1.30 8.28
C VAL A 64 -1.73 2.27 9.37
N THR A 65 -1.96 3.56 9.16
CA THR A 65 -1.67 4.59 10.17
C THR A 65 -2.95 4.92 10.92
N ASP A 66 -2.94 4.86 12.25
CA ASP A 66 -4.03 5.40 13.05
C ASP A 66 -3.89 6.93 13.15
N ALA A 67 -5.03 7.62 13.34
CA ALA A 67 -5.10 9.08 13.51
C ALA A 67 -4.75 9.53 14.93
#